data_AF-A0A0F9KZX9-F1
#
_entry.id   AF-A0A0F9KZX9-F1
#
_cell.length_a   1.000
_cell.length_b   1.000
_cell.length_c   1.000
_cell.angle_alpha   90.00
_cell.angle_beta   90.00
_cell.angle_gamma   90.00
#
_symmetry.space_group_name_H-M   'P 1'
#
loop_
_entity.id
_entity.type
_entity.pdbx_description
1 polymer ?
#
loop_
_entity_poly.entity_id
_entity_poly.type
_entity_poly.pdbx_seq_one_letter_code
_entity_poly.pdbx_strand_id
1 'polypeptide(L)' 'MKVVLVNPPLTTEERYGVHFQSGGKTPPLGLACLAAVLQDHQVDVRIVDGAISNDYTTTVADI' A
#
# COMPACT_ATOMS: atom_id res chain seq x y z
N MET A 1 13.54 -0.72 -15.22
CA MET A 1 12.54 -1.68 -14.72
C MET A 1 11.50 -0.90 -13.92
N LYS A 2 10.22 -1.27 -14.00
CA LYS A 2 9.14 -0.63 -13.24
C LYS A 2 8.57 -1.61 -12.24
N VAL A 3 8.38 -1.18 -10.99
CA VAL A 3 7.88 -2.00 -9.89
C VAL A 3 6.65 -1.33 -9.28
N VAL A 4 5.61 -2.10 -9.03
CA VAL A 4 4.43 -1.64 -8.28
C VAL A 4 4.31 -2.48 -7.02
N LEU A 5 4.33 -1.82 -5.87
CA LEU A 5 4.10 -2.44 -4.57
C LEU A 5 2.64 -2.24 -4.18
N VAL A 6 1.92 -3.34 -3.97
CA VAL A 6 0.47 -3.31 -3.70
C VAL A 6 0.20 -3.70 -2.26
N ASN A 7 -0.45 -2.81 -1.52
CA ASN A 7 -1.13 -3.17 -0.28
C ASN A 7 -2.56 -3.58 -0.65
N PRO A 8 -2.89 -4.88 -0.61
CA PRO A 8 -4.18 -5.35 -1.10
C PRO A 8 -5.33 -4.76 -0.27
N PRO A 9 -6.51 -4.60 -0.88
CA PRO A 9 -7.72 -4.23 -0.16
C PRO A 9 -8.13 -5.40 0.72
N LEU A 10 -7.89 -5.22 2.01
CA LEU A 10 -8.29 -6.13 3.07
C LEU A 10 -9.28 -5.39 3.96
N THR A 11 -10.27 -6.10 4.45
CA THR A 11 -11.09 -5.63 5.56
C THR A 11 -10.20 -5.33 6.78
N THR A 12 -10.68 -4.46 7.67
CA THR A 12 -9.95 -4.15 8.91
C THR A 12 -9.72 -5.42 9.76
N GLU A 13 -10.64 -6.38 9.70
CA GLU A 13 -10.52 -7.68 10.38
C GLU A 13 -9.42 -8.54 9.74
N GLU A 14 -9.37 -8.67 8.42
CA GLU A 14 -8.30 -9.39 7.73
C GLU A 14 -6.92 -8.77 7.99
N ARG A 15 -6.85 -7.44 8.15
CA ARG A 15 -5.60 -6.71 8.39
C ARG A 15 -5.11 -6.77 9.83
N TYR A 16 -6.01 -6.64 10.81
CA TYR A 16 -5.66 -6.45 12.22
C TYR A 16 -6.09 -7.62 13.13
N GLY A 17 -6.77 -8.62 12.57
CA GLY A 17 -7.30 -9.76 13.32
C GLY A 17 -8.13 -9.30 14.51
N VAL A 18 -7.92 -9.91 15.67
CA VAL A 18 -8.63 -9.60 16.93
C VAL A 18 -8.53 -8.14 17.38
N HIS A 19 -7.57 -7.36 16.85
CA HIS A 19 -7.36 -5.97 17.20
C HIS A 19 -8.03 -4.97 16.24
N PHE A 20 -8.87 -5.43 15.31
CA PHE A 20 -9.57 -4.56 14.36
C PHE A 20 -10.44 -3.48 15.01
N GLN A 21 -10.91 -3.73 16.24
CA GLN A 21 -11.77 -2.84 17.01
C GLN A 21 -11.05 -1.59 17.54
N SER A 22 -9.71 -1.57 17.53
CA SER A 22 -8.90 -0.44 18.01
C SER A 22 -8.92 0.77 17.06
N GLY A 23 -9.58 0.67 15.90
CA GLY A 23 -9.91 1.79 15.01
C GLY A 23 -8.75 2.45 14.25
N GLY A 24 -7.50 2.13 14.59
CA GLY A 24 -6.32 2.68 13.92
C GLY A 24 -6.12 2.10 12.52
N LYS A 25 -5.96 2.97 11.52
CA LYS A 25 -5.46 2.61 10.18
C LYS A 25 -4.02 3.08 10.07
N THR A 26 -3.11 2.16 9.80
CA THR A 26 -1.69 2.46 9.60
C THR A 26 -1.35 2.41 8.12
N PRO A 27 -0.52 3.34 7.62
CA PRO A 27 0.02 3.26 6.26
C PRO A 27 0.88 1.98 6.10
N PRO A 28 1.08 1.49 4.87
CA PRO A 28 1.86 0.28 4.60
C PRO A 28 3.37 0.54 4.74
N LEU A 29 3.84 0.73 5.97
CA LEU A 29 5.22 1.11 6.28
C LEU A 29 6.26 0.17 5.65
N GLY A 30 6.00 -1.14 5.66
CA GLY A 30 6.88 -2.11 5.00
C GLY A 30 7.07 -1.84 3.50
N LEU A 31 5.99 -1.47 2.80
CA LEU A 31 6.07 -1.11 1.38
C LEU A 31 6.80 0.22 1.18
N ALA A 32 6.62 1.18 2.08
CA ALA A 32 7.35 2.45 2.05
C ALA A 32 8.86 2.24 2.23
N CYS A 33 9.27 1.36 3.15
CA CYS A 33 10.69 0.99 3.32
C CYS A 33 11.26 0.33 2.07
N LEU A 34 10.52 -0.61 1.45
CA LEU A 34 10.95 -1.26 0.21
C LEU A 34 11.05 -0.28 -0.95
N ALA A 35 10.09 0.63 -1.09
CA ALA A 35 10.12 1.67 -2.11
C ALA A 35 11.34 2.59 -1.93
N ALA A 36 11.68 2.98 -0.70
CA ALA A 36 12.85 3.80 -0.42
C ALA A 36 14.16 3.12 -0.87
N VAL A 37 14.32 1.83 -0.58
CA VAL A 37 15.48 1.05 -1.04
C VAL A 37 15.52 0.96 -2.57
N LEU A 38 14.38 0.69 -3.21
CA LEU A 38 14.29 0.63 -4.68
C LEU A 38 14.61 1.98 -5.33
N GLN A 39 14.16 3.09 -4.74
CA GLN A 39 14.48 4.44 -5.19
C GLN A 39 15.98 4.75 -5.07
N ASP A 40 16.63 4.33 -3.99
CA ASP A 40 18.09 4.47 -3.80
C ASP A 40 18.87 3.74 -4.91
N HIS A 41 18.33 2.61 -5.38
CA HIS A 41 18.83 1.87 -6.54
C HIS A 41 18.28 2.38 -7.89
N GLN A 42 17.70 3.57 -7.95
CA GLN A 42 17.20 4.22 -9.18
C GLN A 42 16.13 3.40 -9.93
N VAL A 43 15.37 2.56 -9.20
CA VAL A 43 14.23 1.82 -9.74
C VAL A 43 12.97 2.68 -9.67
N ASP A 44 12.26 2.78 -10.79
CA ASP A 44 10.94 3.39 -10.85
C ASP A 44 9.94 2.52 -10.08
N VAL A 45 9.52 3.00 -8.91
CA VAL A 45 8.63 2.29 -7.99
C VAL A 45 7.45 3.15 -7.58
N ARG A 46 6.25 2.56 -7.60
CA ARG A 46 5.00 3.15 -7.09
C ARG A 46 4.38 2.26 -6.01
N ILE A 47 3.66 2.86 -5.06
CA ILE A 47 2.86 2.15 -4.06
C ILE A 47 1.38 2.37 -4.36
N VAL A 48 0.60 1.29 -4.36
CA VAL A 48 -0.87 1.34 -4.43
C VAL A 48 -1.42 0.82 -3.11
N ASP A 49 -2.19 1.65 -2.40
CA ASP A 49 -2.86 1.25 -1.15
C ASP A 49 -4.36 1.06 -1.34
N GLY A 50 -4.77 -0.21 -1.44
CA GLY A 50 -6.17 -0.61 -1.61
C GLY A 50 -7.06 -0.33 -0.40
N ALA A 51 -6.51 -0.01 0.78
CA ALA A 51 -7.33 0.37 1.94
C ALA A 51 -7.83 1.83 1.91
N ILE A 52 -7.31 2.64 1.00
CA ILE A 52 -7.70 4.05 0.80
C ILE A 52 -8.61 4.20 -0.43
N SER A 53 -8.46 3.34 -1.46
CA SER A 53 -9.28 3.43 -2.67
C SER A 53 -10.53 2.55 -2.59
N ASN A 54 -11.71 3.18 -2.59
CA ASN A 54 -12.98 2.49 -2.82
C ASN A 54 -13.16 1.99 -4.27
N ASP A 55 -12.18 2.24 -5.15
CA ASP A 55 -12.25 1.95 -6.57
C ASP A 55 -10.85 1.62 -7.13
N TYR A 56 -10.71 0.43 -7.73
CA TYR A 56 -9.46 -0.07 -8.34
C TYR A 56 -9.05 0.69 -9.59
N THR A 57 -9.93 1.55 -10.11
CA THR A 57 -9.76 2.21 -11.42
C THR A 57 -9.00 3.53 -11.34
N THR A 58 -8.97 4.18 -10.16
CA THR A 58 -8.45 5.56 -10.02
C THR A 58 -6.95 5.63 -9.70
N THR A 59 -6.37 4.57 -9.14
CA THR A 59 -5.00 4.61 -8.59
C THR A 59 -3.88 4.41 -9.62
N VAL A 60 -4.18 4.16 -10.89
CA VAL A 60 -3.16 3.92 -11.94
C VAL A 60 -2.98 5.10 -12.89
N ALA A 61 -3.95 6.00 -12.98
CA ALA A 61 -3.91 7.15 -13.89
C ALA A 61 -3.27 8.40 -13.26
N ASP A 62 -3.27 8.50 -11.93
CA ASP A 62 -2.85 9.69 -11.18
C ASP A 62 -1.45 9.56 -10.52
N ILE A 63 -0.66 8.54 -10.89
CA ILE A 63 0.70 8.31 -10.34
C ILE A 63 1.75 8.18 -11.45
#